data_AF-A0A3M1L1W2-F1
#
_entry.id   AF-A0A3M1L1W2-F1
#
_cell.length_a   1.000
_cell.length_b   1.000
_cell.length_c   1.000
_cell.angle_alpha   90.00
_cell.angle_beta   90.00
_cell.angle_gamma   90.00
#
_symmetry.space_group_name_H-M   'P 1'
#
loop_
_entity.id
_entity.type
_entity.pdbx_description
1 polymer ?
#
loop_
_entity_poly.entity_id
_entity_poly.type
_entity_poly.pdbx_seq_one_letter_code
_entity_poly.pdbx_strand_id
1 'polypeptide(L)'
;MVRRGGSKTIQDRVFASLLYLIPLIEVTPFGRQIFALVPLIYKLFIPIFILLPFYNISIGGIAVVSWGIFFAMYLGIIRNYKMPHFLRYNAMQSLLLSIGTALLGVLLRALGISLNFFGSYS
;
A
#
# COMPACT_ATOMS: atom_id res chain seq x y z
N MET A 1 27.96 -24.10 3.37
CA MET A 1 26.73 -23.28 3.31
C MET A 1 27.03 -22.00 2.55
N VAL A 2 26.68 -21.93 1.26
CA VAL A 2 26.86 -20.70 0.47
C VAL A 2 25.78 -19.71 0.90
N ARG A 3 26.16 -18.75 1.74
CA ARG A 3 25.34 -17.58 2.06
C ARG A 3 25.21 -16.78 0.75
N ARG A 4 24.19 -17.08 -0.04
CA ARG A 4 23.77 -16.27 -1.21
C ARG A 4 23.32 -14.92 -0.66
N GLY A 5 24.28 -14.05 -0.38
CA GLY A 5 24.03 -12.65 -0.10
C GLY A 5 23.43 -12.06 -1.36
N GLY A 6 22.10 -12.08 -1.44
CA GLY A 6 21.34 -11.49 -2.54
C GLY A 6 21.90 -10.10 -2.77
N SER A 7 22.30 -9.84 -4.02
CA SER A 7 22.83 -8.56 -4.46
C SER A 7 21.93 -7.46 -3.88
N LYS A 8 22.51 -6.62 -3.02
CA LYS A 8 21.81 -5.51 -2.37
C LYS A 8 22.17 -4.23 -3.12
N THR A 9 22.01 -4.23 -4.43
CA THR A 9 22.24 -3.02 -5.22
C THR A 9 21.38 -1.90 -4.64
N ILE A 10 21.84 -0.66 -4.78
CA ILE A 10 21.08 0.50 -4.33
C ILE A 10 19.71 0.53 -5.05
N GLN A 11 19.68 0.09 -6.31
CA GLN A 11 18.46 -0.05 -7.10
C GLN A 11 17.44 -0.97 -6.42
N ASP A 12 17.83 -2.18 -6.00
CA ASP A 12 16.91 -3.12 -5.35
C ASP A 12 16.32 -2.57 -4.04
N ARG A 13 17.08 -1.73 -3.32
CA ARG A 13 16.61 -1.07 -2.10
C ARG A 13 15.59 0.02 -2.41
N VAL A 14 15.84 0.83 -3.44
CA VAL A 14 14.90 1.86 -3.90
C VAL A 14 13.60 1.19 -4.36
N PHE A 15 13.67 0.17 -5.22
CA PHE A 15 12.49 -0.58 -5.64
C PHE A 15 11.74 -1.22 -4.47
N ALA A 16 12.45 -1.80 -3.50
CA ALA A 16 11.82 -2.35 -2.31
C ALA A 16 11.07 -1.28 -1.49
N SER A 17 11.64 -0.07 -1.36
CA SER A 17 10.97 1.04 -0.67
C SER A 17 9.70 1.52 -1.39
N LEU A 18 9.70 1.49 -2.73
CA LEU A 18 8.53 1.87 -3.54
C LEU A 18 7.34 0.93 -3.31
N LEU A 19 7.58 -0.36 -3.03
CA LEU A 19 6.51 -1.32 -2.75
C LEU A 19 5.67 -0.88 -1.55
N TYR A 20 6.34 -0.42 -0.49
CA TYR A 20 5.68 0.04 0.73
C TYR A 20 4.89 1.35 0.56
N LEU A 21 5.04 2.08 -0.55
CA LEU A 21 4.17 3.23 -0.84
C LEU A 21 2.70 2.80 -1.01
N ILE A 22 2.47 1.58 -1.51
CA ILE A 22 1.11 1.06 -1.72
C ILE A 22 0.34 0.92 -0.40
N PRO A 23 0.79 0.11 0.58
CA PRO A 23 0.11 0.00 1.87
C PRO A 23 0.12 1.33 2.64
N LEU A 24 1.10 2.22 2.38
CA LEU A 24 1.13 3.55 2.97
C LEU A 24 -0.03 4.43 2.47
N ILE A 25 -0.40 4.34 1.20
CA ILE A 25 -1.59 5.01 0.65
C ILE A 25 -2.85 4.43 1.29
N GLU A 26 -2.93 3.10 1.36
CA GLU A 26 -4.11 2.39 1.87
C GLU A 26 -4.39 2.62 3.36
N VAL A 27 -3.37 2.90 4.17
CA VAL A 27 -3.54 3.17 5.61
C VAL A 27 -3.97 4.61 5.90
N THR A 28 -3.93 5.52 4.92
CA THR A 28 -4.28 6.94 5.13
C THR A 28 -5.64 7.20 5.79
N PRO A 29 -6.73 6.42 5.54
CA PRO A 29 -8.02 6.66 6.19
C PRO A 29 -7.97 6.45 7.71
N PHE A 30 -7.10 5.56 8.19
CA PHE A 30 -6.91 5.30 9.62
C PHE A 30 -6.16 6.43 10.34
N GLY A 31 -5.33 7.18 9.61
CA GLY A 31 -4.50 8.25 10.16
C GLY A 31 -5.22 9.60 10.30
N ARG A 32 -6.47 9.73 9.86
CA ARG A 32 -7.17 11.03 9.74
C ARG A 32 -7.20 11.83 11.04
N GLN A 33 -7.50 11.17 12.15
CA GLN A 33 -7.53 11.80 13.48
C GLN A 33 -6.12 12.26 13.90
N ILE A 34 -5.09 11.46 13.62
CA ILE A 34 -3.70 11.80 13.92
C ILE A 34 -3.26 13.02 13.10
N PHE A 35 -3.66 13.08 11.82
CA PHE A 35 -3.35 14.23 10.96
C PHE A 35 -4.03 15.53 11.43
N ALA A 36 -5.21 15.43 12.05
CA ALA A 36 -5.88 16.58 12.66
C ALA A 36 -5.21 17.03 13.96
N LEU A 37 -4.72 16.09 14.78
CA LEU A 37 -4.06 16.37 16.05
C LEU A 37 -2.62 16.87 15.87
N VAL A 38 -1.91 16.39 14.86
CA VAL A 38 -0.48 16.70 14.63
C VAL A 38 -0.28 17.20 13.19
N PRO A 39 -0.40 18.52 12.95
CA PRO A 39 -0.28 19.11 11.61
C PRO A 39 1.07 18.88 10.93
N LEU A 40 2.13 18.62 11.70
CA LEU A 40 3.45 18.29 11.16
C LEU A 40 3.44 16.97 10.37
N ILE A 41 2.73 15.96 10.87
CA ILE A 41 2.62 14.65 10.20
C ILE A 41 1.81 14.81 8.91
N TYR A 42 0.74 15.60 8.93
CA TYR A 42 -0.03 15.90 7.74
C TYR A 42 0.85 16.48 6.61
N LYS A 43 1.75 17.42 6.94
CA LYS A 43 2.67 18.01 5.95
C LYS A 43 3.61 16.98 5.32
N LEU A 44 4.08 16.00 6.09
CA LEU A 44 4.95 14.94 5.58
C LEU A 44 4.21 13.98 4.63
N PHE A 45 2.89 13.86 4.78
CA PHE A 45 2.03 13.00 3.95
C PHE A 45 1.44 13.69 2.71
N ILE A 46 1.69 14.99 2.50
CA ILE A 46 1.27 15.72 1.29
C ILE A 46 1.56 14.96 -0.01
N PRO A 47 2.76 14.41 -0.28
CA PRO A 47 3.02 13.71 -1.53
C PRO A 47 2.16 12.45 -1.69
N ILE A 48 1.82 11.78 -0.59
CA ILE A 48 0.93 10.60 -0.60
C ILE A 48 -0.50 11.04 -0.92
N PHE A 49 -0.96 12.18 -0.39
CA PHE A 49 -2.31 12.68 -0.64
C PHE A 49 -2.56 13.07 -2.10
N ILE A 50 -1.53 13.51 -2.83
CA ILE A 50 -1.61 13.80 -4.27
C ILE A 50 -1.91 12.53 -5.07
N LEU A 51 -1.45 11.36 -4.59
CA LEU A 51 -1.64 10.07 -5.24
C LEU A 51 -3.00 9.42 -4.92
N LEU A 52 -3.64 9.81 -3.82
CA LEU A 52 -4.93 9.26 -3.39
C LEU A 52 -6.05 9.30 -4.44
N PRO A 53 -6.32 10.41 -5.16
CA PRO A 53 -7.41 10.42 -6.14
C PRO A 53 -7.21 9.40 -7.25
N PHE A 54 -5.96 9.19 -7.69
CA PHE A 54 -5.63 8.18 -8.70
C PHE A 54 -5.77 6.76 -8.17
N TYR A 55 -5.34 6.52 -6.93
CA TYR A 55 -5.46 5.21 -6.30
C TYR A 55 -6.93 4.80 -6.07
N ASN A 56 -7.81 5.76 -5.78
CA ASN A 56 -9.23 5.53 -5.50
C ASN A 56 -10.13 5.51 -6.75
N ILE A 57 -9.57 5.49 -7.96
CA ILE A 57 -10.38 5.39 -9.18
C ILE A 57 -11.14 4.06 -9.17
N SER A 58 -12.47 4.16 -9.23
CA SER A 58 -13.40 3.05 -9.21
C SER A 58 -14.33 3.11 -10.42
N ILE A 59 -14.54 1.98 -11.08
CA ILE A 59 -15.42 1.84 -12.24
C ILE A 59 -16.48 0.81 -11.89
N GLY A 60 -17.76 1.20 -11.92
CA GLY A 60 -18.87 0.30 -11.57
C GLY A 60 -18.82 -0.23 -10.13
N GLY A 61 -18.24 0.54 -9.20
CA GLY A 61 -18.06 0.13 -7.81
C GLY A 61 -16.84 -0.75 -7.54
N ILE A 62 -16.07 -1.10 -8.58
CA ILE A 62 -14.85 -1.89 -8.47
C ILE A 62 -13.64 -0.96 -8.43
N ALA A 63 -12.82 -1.05 -7.37
CA ALA A 63 -11.58 -0.29 -7.21
C ALA A 63 -10.48 -0.76 -8.18
N VAL A 64 -10.63 -0.45 -9.46
CA VAL A 64 -9.80 -0.99 -10.56
C VAL A 64 -8.32 -0.79 -10.32
N VAL A 65 -7.91 0.39 -9.82
CA VAL A 65 -6.50 0.72 -9.62
C VAL A 65 -5.90 -0.09 -8.47
N SER A 66 -6.55 -0.13 -7.31
CA SER A 66 -6.12 -0.93 -6.15
C SER A 66 -5.98 -2.41 -6.50
N TRP A 67 -7.00 -2.99 -7.15
CA TRP A 67 -6.98 -4.37 -7.60
C TRP A 67 -5.89 -4.60 -8.67
N GLY A 68 -5.71 -3.66 -9.60
CA GLY A 68 -4.65 -3.73 -10.61
C GLY A 68 -3.26 -3.74 -9.99
N ILE A 69 -3.01 -2.88 -9.00
CA ILE A 69 -1.74 -2.81 -8.27
C ILE A 69 -1.50 -4.11 -7.48
N PHE A 70 -2.54 -4.65 -6.84
CA PHE A 70 -2.47 -5.95 -6.15
C PHE A 70 -2.01 -7.06 -7.11
N PHE A 71 -2.66 -7.20 -8.26
CA PHE A 71 -2.30 -8.21 -9.25
C PHE A 71 -0.91 -7.96 -9.85
N ALA A 72 -0.55 -6.70 -10.13
CA ALA A 72 0.76 -6.34 -10.64
C ALA A 72 1.88 -6.71 -9.65
N MET A 73 1.72 -6.43 -8.36
CA MET A 73 2.69 -6.84 -7.33
C MET A 73 2.75 -8.36 -7.19
N TYR A 74 1.60 -9.02 -7.14
CA TYR A 74 1.53 -10.46 -6.92
C TYR A 74 2.08 -11.27 -8.10
N LEU A 75 1.57 -11.03 -9.31
CA LEU A 75 1.99 -11.75 -10.51
C LEU A 75 3.35 -11.26 -11.02
N GLY A 76 3.56 -9.95 -11.05
CA GLY A 76 4.76 -9.34 -11.63
C GLY A 76 6.01 -9.48 -10.77
N ILE A 77 5.88 -9.40 -9.44
CA ILE A 77 7.02 -9.40 -8.51
C ILE A 77 7.06 -10.69 -7.70
N ILE A 78 6.02 -10.98 -6.92
CA ILE A 78 6.05 -12.07 -5.92
C ILE A 78 6.20 -13.44 -6.59
N ARG A 79 5.40 -13.69 -7.64
CA ARG A 79 5.39 -14.95 -8.40
C ARG A 79 6.51 -15.04 -9.44
N ASN A 80 7.20 -13.95 -9.73
CA ASN A 80 8.26 -13.94 -10.73
C ASN A 80 9.59 -14.46 -10.15
N TYR A 81 9.98 -15.68 -10.54
CA TYR A 81 11.23 -16.29 -10.08
C TYR A 81 12.51 -15.60 -10.58
N LYS A 82 12.41 -14.74 -11.60
CA LYS A 82 13.53 -13.94 -12.10
C LYS A 82 13.85 -12.75 -11.17
N MET A 83 12.91 -12.34 -10.33
CA MET A 83 13.10 -11.23 -9.40
C MET A 83 13.97 -11.63 -8.20
N PRO A 84 14.83 -10.72 -7.70
CA PRO A 84 15.71 -11.02 -6.58
C PRO A 84 14.88 -11.36 -5.33
N HIS A 85 15.38 -12.31 -4.54
CA HIS A 85 14.71 -12.80 -3.33
C HIS A 85 14.38 -11.66 -2.35
N PHE A 86 15.26 -10.66 -2.23
CA PHE A 86 15.04 -9.48 -1.39
C PHE A 86 13.80 -8.67 -1.80
N LEU A 87 13.64 -8.41 -3.10
CA LEU A 87 12.49 -7.66 -3.61
C LEU A 87 11.19 -8.47 -3.43
N ARG A 88 11.24 -9.78 -3.70
CA ARG A 88 10.10 -10.69 -3.50
C ARG A 88 9.65 -10.74 -2.04
N TYR A 89 10.60 -10.81 -1.11
CA TYR A 89 10.31 -10.78 0.32
C TYR A 89 9.63 -9.46 0.72
N ASN A 90 10.19 -8.31 0.33
CA ASN A 90 9.58 -7.01 0.63
C ASN A 90 8.21 -6.85 -0.05
N ALA A 91 8.03 -7.37 -1.26
CA ALA A 91 6.74 -7.38 -1.94
C ALA A 91 5.70 -8.21 -1.19
N MET A 92 6.08 -9.38 -0.67
CA MET A 92 5.20 -10.19 0.18
C MET A 92 4.82 -9.42 1.45
N GLN A 93 5.77 -8.78 2.13
CA GLN A 93 5.48 -7.98 3.34
C GLN A 93 4.56 -6.80 3.03
N SER A 94 4.82 -6.07 1.95
CA SER A 94 3.98 -4.95 1.51
C SER A 94 2.55 -5.42 1.16
N LEU A 95 2.42 -6.56 0.50
CA LEU A 95 1.10 -7.14 0.17
C LEU A 95 0.35 -7.61 1.42
N LEU A 96 1.06 -8.18 2.40
CA LEU A 96 0.48 -8.55 3.68
C LEU A 96 -0.07 -7.33 4.43
N LEU A 97 0.65 -6.21 4.43
CA LEU A 97 0.16 -4.95 5.00
C LEU A 97 -1.10 -4.46 4.28
N SER A 98 -1.11 -4.54 2.95
CA SER A 98 -2.26 -4.15 2.12
C SER A 98 -3.52 -4.98 2.40
N ILE A 99 -3.35 -6.29 2.53
CA ILE A 99 -4.44 -7.18 2.94
C ILE A 99 -4.88 -6.86 4.38
N GLY A 100 -3.94 -6.61 5.28
CA GLY A 100 -4.22 -6.25 6.68
C GLY A 100 -5.05 -4.97 6.81
N THR A 101 -4.68 -3.90 6.10
CA THR A 101 -5.42 -2.63 6.09
C THR A 101 -6.82 -2.80 5.49
N ALA A 102 -6.95 -3.55 4.39
CA ALA A 102 -8.25 -3.85 3.79
C ALA A 102 -9.16 -4.63 4.74
N LEU A 103 -8.64 -5.67 5.41
CA LEU A 103 -9.39 -6.47 6.37
C LEU A 103 -9.81 -5.67 7.60
N LEU A 104 -8.89 -4.87 8.16
CA LEU A 104 -9.21 -3.94 9.25
C LEU A 104 -10.30 -2.96 8.82
N GLY A 105 -10.27 -2.51 7.57
CA GLY A 105 -11.28 -1.59 7.06
C GLY A 105 -12.67 -2.22 6.96
N VAL A 106 -12.74 -3.45 6.46
CA VAL A 106 -13.98 -4.24 6.45
C VAL A 106 -14.48 -4.50 7.87
N LEU A 107 -13.58 -4.85 8.80
CA LEU A 107 -13.92 -5.11 10.19
C LEU A 107 -14.53 -3.86 10.85
N LEU A 108 -13.91 -2.69 10.70
CA LEU A 108 -14.42 -1.45 11.28
C LEU A 108 -15.79 -1.06 10.71
N ARG A 109 -16.00 -1.24 9.41
CA ARG A 109 -17.32 -1.04 8.79
C ARG A 109 -18.37 -1.99 9.34
N ALA A 110 -18.01 -3.26 9.56
CA ALA A 110 -18.90 -4.24 10.16
C ALA A 110 -19.29 -3.86 11.61
N LEU A 111 -18.41 -3.16 12.33
CA LEU A 111 -18.68 -2.60 13.66
C LEU A 111 -19.44 -1.26 13.63
N GLY A 112 -19.87 -0.79 12.45
CA GLY A 112 -20.55 0.51 12.29
C GLY A 112 -19.62 1.72 12.38
N ILE A 113 -18.30 1.51 12.47
CA ILE A 113 -17.32 2.59 12.44
C ILE A 113 -17.05 2.92 10.98
N SER A 114 -17.67 4.00 10.51
CA SER A 114 -17.34 4.57 9.21
C SER A 114 -16.00 5.30 9.30
N LEU A 115 -14.92 4.67 8.84
CA LEU A 115 -13.79 5.45 8.33
C LEU A 115 -14.13 5.84 6.90
N ASN A 116 -13.79 7.06 6.51
CA ASN A 116 -13.89 7.51 5.12
C ASN A 116 -12.78 6.82 4.30
N PHE A 117 -12.90 5.51 4.13
CA PHE A 117 -11.99 4.62 3.41
C PHE A 117 -12.02 4.84 1.91
N PHE A 118 -13.17 5.27 1.42
CA PHE A 118 -13.39 5.67 0.05
C PHE A 118 -13.84 7.12 0.14
N GLY A 119 -13.15 8.00 -0.57
CA GLY A 119 -13.52 9.40 -0.66
C GLY A 119 -14.94 9.52 -1.21
N SER A 120 -15.93 9.51 -0.33
CA SER A 120 -17.16 10.28 -0.51
C SER A 120 -16.75 11.74 -0.40
N TYR A 121 -16.10 12.23 -1.45
CA TYR A 121 -16.29 13.61 -1.86
C TYR A 121 -17.67 13.57 -2.53
N SER A 122 -18.62 14.17 -1.84
CA SER A 122 -20.02 14.43 -2.19
C SER A 122 -20.40 14.23 -3.66
#